data_AF-A0A671EER6-F1
#
_entry.id   AF-A0A671EER6-F1
#
_cell.length_a   1.000
_cell.length_b   1.000
_cell.length_c   1.000
_cell.angle_alpha   90.00
_cell.angle_beta   90.00
_cell.angle_gamma   90.00
#
_symmetry.space_group_name_H-M   'P 1'
#
loop_
_entity.id
_entity.type
_entity.pdbx_description
1 polymer ?
#
loop_
_entity_poly.entity_id
_entity_poly.type
_entity_poly.pdbx_seq_one_letter_code
_entity_poly.pdbx_strand_id
1 'polypeptide(L)'
;MPKAPKGKIVGRDKKVIHPYSRKAAQITREAHKQEKKEKSKNEKALRLKLIGEKLQWFQNHLDPQKVAYSRKDACELIERDSRYCKCR
;
A
#
# COMPACT_ATOMS: atom_id res chain seq x y z
N MET A 1 -15.91 -42.64 -6.45
CA MET A 1 -16.23 -41.21 -6.67
C MET A 1 -15.96 -40.42 -5.39
N PRO A 2 -15.18 -39.33 -5.40
CA PRO A 2 -15.01 -38.50 -4.20
C PRO A 2 -16.30 -37.73 -3.89
N LYS A 3 -16.76 -37.81 -2.63
CA LYS A 3 -18.01 -37.18 -2.17
C LYS A 3 -17.91 -35.65 -2.22
N ALA A 4 -18.94 -35.02 -2.76
CA ALA A 4 -19.08 -33.56 -2.86
C ALA A 4 -18.96 -32.88 -1.48
N PRO A 5 -18.23 -31.75 -1.36
CA PRO A 5 -18.13 -31.02 -0.12
C PRO A 5 -19.50 -30.41 0.23
N LYS A 6 -20.11 -30.88 1.33
CA LYS A 6 -21.35 -30.31 1.86
C LYS A 6 -21.14 -28.83 2.17
N GLY A 7 -22.02 -27.99 1.62
CA GLY A 7 -21.94 -26.54 1.66
C GLY A 7 -21.68 -25.97 3.05
N LYS A 8 -20.89 -24.89 3.10
CA LYS A 8 -20.69 -24.10 4.32
C LYS A 8 -22.05 -23.55 4.74
N ILE A 9 -22.52 -23.96 5.91
CA ILE A 9 -23.75 -23.48 6.54
C ILE A 9 -23.55 -21.99 6.86
N VAL A 10 -24.01 -21.13 5.95
CA VAL A 10 -24.17 -19.69 6.14
C VAL A 10 -25.36 -19.52 7.09
N GLY A 11 -25.12 -19.27 8.38
CA GLY A 11 -26.21 -19.04 9.34
C GLY A 11 -26.11 -19.73 10.70
N ARG A 12 -25.00 -20.40 11.04
CA ARG A 12 -24.76 -20.70 12.47
C ARG A 12 -24.18 -19.45 13.12
N ASP A 13 -24.97 -18.85 14.02
CA ASP A 13 -24.53 -17.83 14.96
C ASP A 13 -23.12 -18.12 15.46
N LYS A 14 -22.31 -17.07 15.58
CA LYS A 14 -20.92 -17.16 16.06
C LYS A 14 -20.93 -17.65 17.51
N LYS A 15 -21.07 -18.96 17.70
CA LYS A 15 -20.95 -19.62 19.00
C LYS A 15 -19.63 -19.21 19.61
N VAL A 16 -19.61 -18.94 20.91
CA VAL A 16 -18.38 -18.69 21.66
C VAL A 16 -17.40 -19.82 21.37
N ILE A 17 -16.27 -19.48 20.74
CA ILE A 17 -15.25 -20.43 20.33
C ILE A 17 -14.22 -20.48 21.46
N HIS A 18 -13.97 -21.68 21.97
CA HIS A 18 -12.91 -21.86 22.96
C HIS A 18 -11.55 -21.43 22.37
N PRO A 19 -10.71 -20.67 23.10
CA PRO A 19 -9.45 -20.12 22.58
C PRO A 19 -8.50 -21.16 21.96
N TYR A 20 -8.43 -22.36 22.55
CA TYR A 20 -7.57 -23.45 22.07
C TYR A 20 -8.26 -24.40 21.06
N SER A 21 -9.44 -24.04 20.56
CA SER A 21 -10.12 -24.83 19.53
C SER A 21 -9.42 -24.73 18.17
N ARG A 22 -9.51 -25.80 17.36
CA ARG A 22 -9.09 -25.78 15.96
C ARG A 22 -9.71 -24.64 15.16
N LYS A 23 -10.96 -24.26 15.48
CA LYS A 23 -11.66 -23.15 14.83
C LYS A 23 -11.04 -21.79 15.18
N ALA A 24 -10.62 -21.59 16.42
CA ALA A 24 -9.92 -20.37 16.83
C ALA A 24 -8.55 -20.27 16.13
N ALA A 25 -7.80 -21.38 16.08
CA ALA A 25 -6.53 -21.42 15.35
C ALA A 25 -6.68 -21.10 13.85
N GLN A 26 -7.77 -21.54 13.20
CA GLN A 26 -8.06 -21.17 11.81
C GLN A 26 -8.32 -19.68 11.64
N ILE A 27 -9.13 -19.07 12.52
CA ILE A 27 -9.42 -17.63 12.50
C ILE A 27 -8.13 -16.83 12.66
N THR A 28 -7.27 -17.18 13.62
CA THR A 28 -6.00 -16.48 13.84
C THR A 28 -5.08 -16.59 12.61
N ARG A 29 -5.02 -17.75 11.96
CA ARG A 29 -4.21 -17.94 10.73
C ARG A 29 -4.73 -17.09 9.58
N GLU A 30 -6.05 -17.05 9.39
CA GLU A 30 -6.69 -16.23 8.35
C GLU A 30 -6.46 -14.73 8.63
N ALA A 31 -6.61 -14.29 9.87
CA ALA A 31 -6.37 -12.92 10.28
C ALA A 31 -4.91 -12.51 10.01
N HIS A 32 -3.93 -13.31 10.45
CA HIS A 32 -2.52 -13.03 10.24
C HIS A 32 -2.12 -13.06 8.74
N LYS A 33 -2.73 -13.94 7.94
CA LYS A 33 -2.55 -13.94 6.48
C LYS A 33 -3.05 -12.62 5.87
N GLN A 34 -4.22 -12.17 6.31
CA GLN A 34 -4.83 -10.93 5.83
C GLN A 34 -4.04 -9.70 6.28
N GLU A 35 -3.55 -9.68 7.52
CA GLU A 35 -2.67 -8.62 8.04
C GLU A 35 -1.39 -8.49 7.22
N LYS A 36 -0.70 -9.61 6.95
CA LYS A 36 0.49 -9.61 6.09
C LYS A 36 0.20 -9.08 4.69
N LYS A 37 -0.94 -9.47 4.12
CA LYS A 37 -1.39 -8.98 2.81
C LYS A 37 -1.61 -7.47 2.83
N GLU A 38 -2.37 -6.95 3.79
CA GLU A 38 -2.64 -5.52 3.88
C GLU A 38 -1.38 -4.72 4.19
N LYS A 39 -0.48 -5.22 5.05
CA LYS A 39 0.82 -4.60 5.29
C LYS A 39 1.62 -4.44 3.98
N SER A 40 1.72 -5.51 3.18
CA SER A 40 2.44 -5.45 1.90
C SER A 40 1.80 -4.48 0.90
N LYS A 41 0.48 -4.32 0.93
CA LYS A 41 -0.23 -3.34 0.07
C LYS A 41 0.03 -1.93 0.55
N ASN A 42 -0.04 -1.69 1.86
CA ASN A 42 0.16 -0.39 2.46
C ASN A 42 1.59 0.12 2.26
N GLU A 43 2.59 -0.75 2.39
CA GLU A 43 3.99 -0.41 2.10
C GLU A 43 4.19 -0.01 0.62
N LYS A 44 3.58 -0.77 -0.32
CA LYS A 44 3.60 -0.42 -1.74
C LYS A 44 2.87 0.88 -2.03
N ALA A 45 1.70 1.07 -1.44
CA ALA A 45 0.90 2.29 -1.60
C ALA A 45 1.65 3.50 -1.05
N LEU A 46 2.31 3.38 0.11
CA LEU A 46 3.13 4.45 0.69
C LEU A 46 4.30 4.79 -0.23
N ARG A 47 5.02 3.79 -0.75
CA ARG A 47 6.12 4.01 -1.69
C ARG A 47 5.66 4.73 -2.96
N LEU A 48 4.54 4.29 -3.54
CA LEU A 48 3.97 4.93 -4.74
C LEU A 48 3.48 6.34 -4.43
N LYS A 49 2.88 6.57 -3.26
CA LYS A 49 2.42 7.89 -2.82
C LYS A 49 3.59 8.87 -2.71
N LEU A 50 4.68 8.48 -2.07
CA LEU A 50 5.87 9.33 -1.94
C LEU A 50 6.48 9.70 -3.30
N ILE A 51 6.55 8.73 -4.22
CA ILE A 51 7.01 8.99 -5.59
C ILE A 51 6.04 9.93 -6.33
N GLY A 52 4.73 9.70 -6.18
CA GLY A 52 3.69 10.53 -6.78
C GLY A 52 3.75 11.98 -6.30
N GLU A 53 3.88 12.20 -4.99
CA GLU A 53 4.03 13.54 -4.40
C GLU A 53 5.27 14.25 -4.94
N LYS A 54 6.38 13.53 -5.06
CA LYS A 54 7.61 14.08 -5.64
C LYS A 54 7.42 14.47 -7.10
N LEU A 55 6.87 13.57 -7.92
CA LEU A 55 6.62 13.87 -9.34
C LEU A 55 5.63 15.02 -9.53
N GLN A 56 4.61 15.11 -8.68
CA GLN A 56 3.66 16.21 -8.69
C GLN A 56 4.33 17.55 -8.37
N TRP A 57 5.27 17.57 -7.42
CA TRP A 57 6.07 18.76 -7.16
C TRP A 57 6.84 19.20 -8.41
N PHE A 58 7.51 18.27 -9.11
CA PHE A 58 8.19 18.60 -10.36
C PHE A 58 7.22 19.13 -11.40
N GLN A 59 6.08 18.46 -11.62
CA GLN A 59 5.08 18.88 -12.59
C GLN A 59 4.59 20.32 -12.36
N ASN A 60 4.37 20.71 -11.10
CA ASN A 60 3.90 22.06 -10.76
C ASN A 60 4.99 23.14 -10.89
N HIS A 61 6.26 22.77 -10.84
CA HIS A 61 7.40 23.71 -10.88
C HIS A 61 8.15 23.69 -12.22
N LEU A 62 7.76 22.82 -13.15
CA LEU A 62 8.21 22.84 -14.52
C LEU A 62 7.41 23.89 -15.31
N ASP A 63 8.11 24.56 -16.22
CA ASP A 63 7.50 25.54 -17.12
C ASP A 63 6.91 24.79 -18.33
N PRO A 64 5.57 24.84 -18.54
CA PRO A 64 4.93 24.14 -19.65
C PRO A 64 5.38 24.61 -21.03
N GLN A 65 5.91 25.83 -21.15
CA GLN A 65 6.34 26.41 -22.42
C GLN A 65 7.79 26.06 -22.78
N LYS A 66 8.56 25.56 -21.82
CA LYS A 66 9.98 25.28 -22.00
C LYS A 66 10.21 23.91 -22.61
N VAL A 67 10.68 23.89 -23.85
CA VAL A 67 10.90 22.66 -24.64
C VAL A 67 12.10 21.85 -24.15
N ALA A 68 13.14 22.51 -23.63
CA ALA A 68 14.35 21.85 -23.15
C ALA A 68 14.94 22.56 -21.94
N TYR A 69 15.46 21.78 -20.99
CA TYR A 69 16.19 22.28 -19.83
C TYR A 69 17.69 22.14 -20.06
N SER A 70 18.45 23.20 -19.76
CA SER A 70 19.90 23.11 -19.70
C SER A 70 20.32 22.26 -18.49
N ARG A 71 21.55 21.76 -18.48
CA ARG A 71 22.09 21.04 -17.32
C ARG A 71 22.03 21.89 -16.05
N LYS A 72 22.31 23.20 -16.16
CA LYS A 72 22.26 24.13 -15.01
C LYS A 72 20.84 24.25 -14.47
N ASP A 73 19.87 24.45 -15.36
CA ASP A 73 18.46 24.61 -14.98
C ASP A 73 17.93 23.35 -14.29
N ALA A 74 18.29 22.17 -14.78
CA ALA A 74 17.90 20.90 -14.17
C ALA A 74 18.51 20.72 -12.78
N CYS A 75 19.81 21.05 -12.60
CA CYS A 75 20.48 21.02 -11.30
C CYS A 75 19.81 21.96 -10.30
N GLU A 76 19.51 23.20 -10.69
CA GLU A 76 18.85 24.18 -9.83
C GLU A 76 17.46 23.72 -9.39
N LEU A 77 16.72 23.06 -10.28
CA LEU A 77 15.39 22.52 -9.98
C LEU A 77 15.47 21.36 -8.99
N ILE A 78 16.45 20.48 -9.14
CA ILE A 78 16.73 19.37 -8.20
C ILE A 78 17.16 19.92 -6.83
N GLU A 79 17.99 20.96 -6.78
CA GLU A 79 18.40 21.60 -5.52
C GLU A 79 17.22 22.29 -4.81
N ARG A 80 16.25 22.81 -5.57
CA ARG A 80 15.02 23.38 -5.02
C ARG A 80 14.12 22.28 -4.42
N ASP A 81 13.93 21.15 -5.10
CA ASP A 81 13.22 19.98 -4.59
C ASP A 81 13.86 19.44 -3.30
N SER A 82 15.18 19.27 -3.31
CA SER A 82 15.97 18.80 -2.17
C SER A 82 15.80 19.66 -0.92
N ARG A 83 15.70 20.98 -1.08
CA ARG A 83 15.42 21.91 0.02
C ARG A 83 13.98 21.77 0.52
N TYR A 84 13.01 21.67 -0.38
CA TYR A 84 11.61 21.47 -0.01
C TYR A 84 11.39 20.17 0.81
N CYS A 85 12.04 19.09 0.39
CA CYS A 85 11.92 17.79 1.05
C CYS A 85 12.65 17.70 2.41
N LYS A 86 13.60 18.59 2.70
CA LYS A 86 14.28 18.68 4.01
C LYS A 86 13.51 19.51 5.04
N CYS A 87 12.64 20.41 4.60
CA CYS A 87 11.83 21.28 5.47
C CYS A 87 10.46 20.67 5.84
N ARG A 88 10.13 19.50 5.29
CA ARG A 88 8.86 18.79 5.50
C ARG A 88 9.12 17.52 6.30
#